data_AF-A0A939PMU2-F1
#
_entry.id   AF-A0A939PMU2-F1
#
_cell.length_a   1.000
_cell.length_b   1.000
_cell.length_c   1.000
_cell.angle_alpha   90.00
_cell.angle_beta   90.00
_cell.angle_gamma   90.00
#
_symmetry.space_group_name_H-M   'P 1'
#
loop_
_entity.id
_entity.type
_entity.pdbx_description
1 polymer ?
#
loop_
_entity_poly.entity_id
_entity_poly.type
_entity_poly.pdbx_seq_one_letter_code
_entity_poly.pdbx_strand_id
1 'polypeptide(L)'
;MTQRNPGRLMSEHAGIVEAPLDEVREVLLAVPTGKLHGAEIPLVIGRQDDREVVITGGPATFTAQISGVTLTIDVDREAGWVQARGQWWWCGRFQVEEHPEGALIRQQTFNLATGLTSRLVPFTVGRSHRDNGRSVFTHVLERLTELRGWKTRPLND
;
A
#
# COMPACT_ATOMS: atom_id res chain seq x y z
N MET A 1 0.74 -19.30 -6.58
CA MET A 1 2.12 -18.84 -6.82
C MET A 1 2.33 -17.57 -6.02
N THR A 2 2.89 -17.71 -4.82
CA THR A 2 3.11 -16.65 -3.84
C THR A 2 4.26 -15.75 -4.33
N GLN A 3 3.96 -14.61 -4.95
CA GLN A 3 5.01 -13.73 -5.46
C GLN A 3 5.66 -12.98 -4.27
N ARG A 4 6.63 -13.66 -3.65
CA ARG A 4 7.33 -13.23 -2.42
C ARG A 4 8.07 -11.91 -2.58
N ASN A 5 8.50 -11.55 -3.78
CA ASN A 5 9.18 -10.28 -4.02
C ASN A 5 8.80 -9.70 -5.41
N PRO A 6 8.14 -8.53 -5.47
CA PRO A 6 7.72 -7.94 -6.74
C PRO A 6 8.88 -7.24 -7.48
N GLY A 7 9.97 -6.83 -6.81
CA GLY A 7 11.08 -6.12 -7.47
C GLY A 7 12.18 -5.65 -6.51
N ARG A 8 12.96 -4.64 -6.91
CA ARG A 8 13.98 -4.06 -6.02
C ARG A 8 13.31 -3.12 -5.01
N LEU A 9 13.45 -3.40 -3.71
CA LEU A 9 12.97 -2.49 -2.66
C LEU A 9 13.65 -1.11 -2.79
N MET A 10 12.83 -0.06 -2.82
CA MET A 10 13.27 1.33 -2.89
C MET A 10 13.12 2.05 -1.56
N SER A 11 12.04 1.76 -0.83
CA SER A 11 11.76 2.28 0.49
C SER A 11 10.87 1.34 1.26
N GLU A 12 11.04 1.36 2.57
CA GLU A 12 10.19 0.68 3.54
C GLU A 12 9.88 1.65 4.68
N HIS A 13 8.66 1.60 5.18
CA HIS A 13 8.22 2.26 6.40
C HIS A 13 7.42 1.26 7.22
N ALA A 14 7.64 1.24 8.53
CA ALA A 14 7.01 0.28 9.42
C ALA A 14 6.35 0.97 10.62
N GLY A 15 5.34 0.34 11.19
CA GLY A 15 4.61 0.88 12.33
C GLY A 15 3.74 -0.18 12.98
N ILE A 16 3.49 0.01 14.27
CA ILE A 16 2.71 -0.92 15.08
C ILE A 16 1.31 -0.35 15.27
N VAL A 17 0.33 -1.24 15.19
CA VAL A 17 -1.06 -1.02 15.58
C VAL A 17 -1.34 -1.90 16.78
N GLU A 18 -1.73 -1.31 17.91
CA GLU A 18 -2.13 -2.03 19.12
C GLU A 18 -3.55 -2.60 18.96
N ALA A 19 -3.68 -3.62 18.10
CA ALA A 19 -4.92 -4.33 17.81
C ALA A 19 -4.63 -5.78 17.36
N PRO A 20 -5.62 -6.69 17.43
CA PRO A 20 -5.46 -8.07 16.95
C PRO A 20 -5.10 -8.12 15.46
N LEU A 21 -4.20 -9.03 15.10
CA LEU A 21 -3.69 -9.21 13.73
C LEU A 21 -4.82 -9.36 12.69
N ASP A 22 -5.82 -10.20 12.99
CA ASP A 22 -6.89 -10.51 12.06
C ASP A 22 -7.79 -9.30 11.81
N GLU A 23 -8.08 -8.49 12.83
CA GLU A 23 -8.85 -7.25 12.66
C GLU A 23 -8.09 -6.23 11.78
N VAL A 24 -6.79 -6.10 11.99
CA VAL A 24 -5.95 -5.21 11.18
C VAL A 24 -5.89 -5.69 9.73
N ARG A 25 -5.79 -7.01 9.50
CA ARG A 25 -5.84 -7.61 8.16
C ARG A 25 -7.18 -7.39 7.48
N GLU A 26 -8.29 -7.57 8.18
CA GLU A 26 -9.62 -7.32 7.61
C GLU A 26 -9.77 -5.89 7.09
N VAL A 27 -9.25 -4.91 7.83
CA VAL A 27 -9.31 -3.50 7.43
C VAL A 27 -8.31 -3.20 6.32
N LEU A 28 -7.03 -3.58 6.48
CA LEU A 28 -5.97 -3.15 5.57
C LEU A 28 -6.01 -3.88 4.22
N LEU A 29 -6.49 -5.13 4.19
CA LEU A 29 -6.59 -5.96 2.99
C LEU A 29 -7.96 -5.84 2.30
N ALA A 30 -8.87 -5.02 2.83
CA ALA A 30 -10.14 -4.73 2.19
C ALA A 30 -9.92 -3.92 0.90
N VAL A 31 -10.51 -4.40 -0.20
CA VAL A 31 -10.52 -3.70 -1.49
C VAL A 31 -11.98 -3.55 -1.92
N PRO A 32 -12.65 -2.45 -1.55
CA PRO A 32 -14.01 -2.20 -1.99
C PRO A 32 -14.07 -2.03 -3.52
N THR A 33 -15.11 -2.56 -4.15
CA THR A 33 -15.39 -2.37 -5.58
C THR A 33 -16.46 -1.32 -5.77
N GLY A 34 -16.38 -0.56 -6.86
CA GLY A 34 -17.33 0.51 -7.19
C GLY A 34 -16.63 1.84 -7.44
N LYS A 35 -17.43 2.90 -7.46
CA LYS A 35 -16.93 4.28 -7.51
C LYS A 35 -16.69 4.76 -6.09
N LEU A 36 -15.47 5.22 -5.84
CA LEU A 36 -14.98 5.60 -4.52
C LEU A 36 -14.31 6.97 -4.62
N HIS A 37 -14.29 7.68 -3.50
CA HIS A 37 -13.47 8.88 -3.33
C HIS A 37 -12.17 8.47 -2.61
N GLY A 38 -11.01 8.96 -3.06
CA GLY A 38 -9.70 8.33 -2.82
C GLY A 38 -9.26 8.02 -1.38
N ALA A 39 -9.95 8.54 -0.36
CA ALA A 39 -9.69 8.26 1.05
C ALA A 39 -10.14 6.85 1.54
N GLU A 40 -10.86 6.08 0.72
CA GLU A 40 -11.47 4.81 1.13
C GLU A 40 -10.60 3.55 0.90
N ILE A 41 -9.41 3.67 0.30
CA ILE A 41 -8.58 2.49 -0.06
C ILE A 41 -7.12 2.70 0.41
N PRO A 42 -6.64 2.01 1.46
CA PRO A 42 -5.30 2.17 2.04
C PRO A 42 -4.12 2.16 1.05
N LEU A 43 -4.25 1.43 -0.07
CA LEU A 43 -3.22 1.34 -1.12
C LEU A 43 -3.25 2.45 -2.17
N VAL A 44 -4.38 3.14 -2.30
CA VAL A 44 -4.55 4.31 -3.17
C VAL A 44 -4.29 5.60 -2.39
N ILE A 45 -4.02 5.49 -1.08
CA ILE A 45 -3.67 6.60 -0.20
C ILE A 45 -2.27 7.09 -0.54
N GLY A 46 -2.22 7.93 -1.54
CA GLY A 46 -1.12 8.80 -1.89
C GLY A 46 -1.71 10.14 -2.32
N ARG A 47 -2.34 10.87 -1.38
CA ARG A 47 -2.93 12.19 -1.62
C ARG A 47 -3.90 12.21 -2.82
N GLN A 48 -4.82 11.24 -2.90
CA GLN A 48 -5.83 11.18 -3.97
C GLN A 48 -7.25 11.50 -3.45
N ASP A 49 -7.36 12.15 -2.29
CA ASP A 49 -8.64 12.33 -1.57
C ASP A 49 -9.71 13.03 -2.43
N ASP A 50 -9.29 13.90 -3.36
CA ASP A 50 -10.17 14.62 -4.29
C ASP A 50 -10.47 13.87 -5.60
N ARG A 51 -10.01 12.62 -5.77
CA ARG A 51 -10.08 11.90 -7.05
C ARG A 51 -11.10 10.78 -7.02
N GLU A 52 -11.90 10.69 -8.09
CA GLU A 52 -12.75 9.53 -8.35
C GLU A 52 -11.86 8.33 -8.69
N VAL A 53 -12.07 7.23 -7.98
CA VAL A 53 -11.42 5.94 -8.21
C VAL A 53 -12.49 4.93 -8.55
N VAL A 54 -12.34 4.22 -9.66
CA VAL A 54 -13.23 3.12 -10.03
C VAL A 54 -12.49 1.80 -9.85
N ILE A 55 -12.97 0.95 -8.93
CA ILE A 55 -12.40 -0.37 -8.67
C ILE A 55 -13.34 -1.47 -9.18
N THR A 56 -12.81 -2.39 -9.97
CA THR A 56 -13.52 -3.56 -10.50
C THR A 56 -12.68 -4.84 -10.34
N GLY A 57 -13.30 -6.02 -10.50
CA GLY A 57 -12.63 -7.33 -10.40
C GLY A 57 -12.88 -8.04 -9.06
N GLY A 58 -11.89 -8.82 -8.60
CA GLY A 58 -11.91 -9.57 -7.33
C GLY A 58 -12.00 -11.09 -7.47
N PRO A 59 -11.82 -11.86 -6.37
CA PRO A 59 -11.53 -11.39 -5.01
C PRO A 59 -10.03 -11.24 -4.69
N ALA A 60 -9.13 -11.69 -5.58
CA ALA A 60 -7.67 -11.66 -5.38
C ALA A 60 -6.96 -10.64 -6.27
N THR A 61 -7.50 -10.34 -7.45
CA THR A 61 -6.95 -9.33 -8.36
C THR A 61 -8.05 -8.37 -8.79
N PHE A 62 -7.76 -7.09 -8.67
CA PHE A 62 -8.65 -5.98 -8.97
C PHE A 62 -7.97 -5.01 -9.95
N THR A 63 -8.77 -4.19 -10.60
CA THR A 63 -8.32 -3.10 -11.45
C THR A 63 -8.84 -1.80 -10.87
N ALA A 64 -7.95 -0.82 -10.65
CA ALA A 64 -8.32 0.53 -10.22
C ALA A 64 -8.03 1.53 -11.35
N GLN A 65 -9.02 2.36 -11.69
CA GLN A 65 -8.86 3.49 -12.61
C GLN A 65 -8.87 4.79 -11.83
N ILE A 66 -7.80 5.58 -11.97
CA ILE A 66 -7.59 6.85 -11.25
C ILE A 66 -7.13 7.89 -12.26
N SER A 67 -7.96 8.91 -12.53
CA SER A 67 -7.62 9.99 -13.49
C SER A 67 -7.10 9.47 -14.85
N GLY A 68 -7.69 8.38 -15.37
CA GLY A 68 -7.26 7.74 -16.63
C GLY A 68 -6.04 6.83 -16.53
N VAL A 69 -5.40 6.73 -15.35
CA VAL A 69 -4.34 5.75 -15.08
C VAL A 69 -4.97 4.45 -14.58
N THR A 70 -4.55 3.33 -15.16
CA THR A 70 -4.96 1.99 -14.71
C THR A 70 -3.89 1.38 -13.81
N LEU A 71 -4.30 0.90 -12.64
CA LEU A 71 -3.50 0.13 -11.70
C LEU A 71 -4.09 -1.27 -11.54
N THR A 72 -3.23 -2.27 -11.35
CA THR A 72 -3.62 -3.62 -10.91
C THR A 72 -3.41 -3.72 -9.41
N ILE A 73 -4.42 -4.15 -8.66
CA ILE A 73 -4.32 -4.41 -7.23
C ILE A 73 -4.38 -5.92 -7.00
N ASP A 74 -3.42 -6.50 -6.30
CA ASP A 74 -3.44 -7.91 -5.90
C ASP A 74 -3.53 -8.01 -4.37
N VAL A 75 -4.35 -8.92 -3.88
CA VAL A 75 -4.52 -9.22 -2.45
C VAL A 75 -4.19 -10.68 -2.21
N ASP A 76 -3.30 -10.94 -1.25
CA ASP A 76 -3.06 -12.27 -0.70
C ASP A 76 -3.40 -12.23 0.79
N ARG A 77 -4.62 -12.69 1.12
CA ARG A 77 -5.14 -12.67 2.49
C ARG A 77 -4.44 -13.66 3.40
N GLU A 78 -3.99 -14.78 2.85
CA GLU A 78 -3.26 -15.81 3.59
C GLU A 78 -1.86 -15.29 3.97
N ALA A 79 -1.15 -14.69 3.01
CA ALA A 79 0.15 -14.09 3.25
C ALA A 79 0.10 -12.70 3.91
N GLY A 80 -1.11 -12.14 4.13
CA GLY A 80 -1.30 -10.90 4.87
C GLY A 80 -0.86 -9.64 4.13
N TRP A 81 -0.91 -9.60 2.79
CA TRP A 81 -0.49 -8.43 2.03
C TRP A 81 -1.46 -8.04 0.93
N VAL A 82 -1.41 -6.76 0.59
CA VAL A 82 -2.07 -6.18 -0.57
C VAL A 82 -1.06 -5.31 -1.30
N GLN A 83 -1.06 -5.33 -2.64
CA GLN A 83 -0.17 -4.53 -3.45
C GLN A 83 -0.92 -3.86 -4.60
N ALA A 84 -0.44 -2.69 -5.00
CA ALA A 84 -0.83 -2.05 -6.25
C ALA A 84 0.39 -1.99 -7.18
N ARG A 85 0.14 -2.26 -8.46
CA ARG A 85 1.11 -2.18 -9.54
C ARG A 85 0.56 -1.26 -10.60
N GLY A 86 1.40 -0.40 -11.12
CA GLY A 86 1.03 0.49 -12.21
C GLY A 86 2.15 1.43 -12.54
N GLN A 87 2.02 2.13 -13.65
CA GLN A 87 3.19 2.60 -14.38
C GLN A 87 4.12 1.42 -14.74
N TRP A 88 5.09 1.64 -15.60
CA TRP A 88 5.99 0.57 -16.07
C TRP A 88 7.05 0.17 -15.02
N TRP A 89 7.14 0.88 -13.88
CA TRP A 89 8.21 0.71 -12.89
C TRP A 89 7.73 0.56 -11.44
N TRP A 90 6.49 0.91 -11.09
CA TRP A 90 6.10 1.10 -9.69
C TRP A 90 5.26 -0.05 -9.15
N CYS A 91 5.58 -0.45 -7.92
CA CYS A 91 4.73 -1.30 -7.09
C CYS A 91 4.76 -0.81 -5.63
N GLY A 92 3.59 -0.54 -5.06
CA GLY A 92 3.42 -0.31 -3.63
C GLY A 92 2.80 -1.54 -2.98
N ARG A 93 3.28 -1.93 -1.79
CA ARG A 93 2.73 -3.04 -1.01
C ARG A 93 2.53 -2.62 0.43
N PHE A 94 1.40 -3.02 1.00
CA PHE A 94 1.22 -3.10 2.44
C PHE A 94 1.22 -4.56 2.87
N GLN A 95 1.88 -4.84 3.98
CA GLN A 95 1.92 -6.16 4.60
C GLN A 95 1.63 -6.04 6.09
N VAL A 96 0.86 -6.99 6.61
CA VAL A 96 0.48 -7.08 8.02
C VAL A 96 1.00 -8.38 8.61
N GLU A 97 1.84 -8.25 9.63
CA GLU A 97 2.47 -9.34 10.35
C GLU A 97 2.15 -9.28 11.84
N GLU A 98 2.32 -10.41 12.52
CA GLU A 98 2.18 -10.49 13.97
C GLU A 98 3.26 -9.70 14.68
N HIS A 99 2.90 -9.03 15.77
CA HIS A 99 3.84 -8.34 16.66
C HIS A 99 3.44 -8.56 18.13
N PRO A 100 4.38 -8.66 19.09
CA PRO A 100 4.02 -8.83 20.51
C PRO A 100 3.08 -7.76 21.08
N GLU A 101 3.06 -6.57 20.48
CA GLU A 101 2.20 -5.44 20.87
C GLU A 101 0.92 -5.32 20.01
N GLY A 102 0.66 -6.24 19.08
CA GLY A 102 -0.49 -6.20 18.17
C GLY A 102 -0.13 -6.63 16.75
N ALA A 103 -0.27 -5.71 15.79
CA ALA A 103 0.07 -5.95 14.40
C ALA A 103 1.17 -5.01 13.92
N LEU A 104 2.12 -5.54 13.15
CA LEU A 104 3.13 -4.78 12.45
C LEU A 104 2.68 -4.55 11.01
N ILE A 105 2.55 -3.28 10.62
CA ILE A 105 2.29 -2.89 9.25
C ILE A 105 3.59 -2.44 8.61
N ARG A 106 3.89 -2.97 7.42
CA ARG A 106 4.96 -2.50 6.54
C ARG A 106 4.37 -1.91 5.27
N GLN A 107 4.78 -0.69 4.93
CA GLN A 107 4.60 -0.09 3.62
C GLN A 107 5.91 -0.20 2.85
N GLN A 108 5.86 -0.81 1.67
CA GLN A 108 7.04 -1.04 0.85
C GLN A 108 6.78 -0.48 -0.55
N THR A 109 7.78 0.16 -1.13
CA THR A 109 7.78 0.55 -2.54
C THR A 109 8.88 -0.17 -3.28
N PHE A 110 8.53 -0.80 -4.39
CA PHE A 110 9.45 -1.58 -5.22
C PHE A 110 9.59 -0.96 -6.62
N ASN A 111 10.80 -1.09 -7.16
CA ASN A 111 11.10 -0.83 -8.56
C ASN A 111 10.96 -2.13 -9.37
N LEU A 112 9.99 -2.15 -10.26
CA LEU A 112 9.73 -3.20 -11.25
C LEU A 112 10.54 -3.01 -12.55
N ALA A 113 11.12 -1.83 -12.77
CA ALA A 113 11.88 -1.57 -13.99
C ALA A 113 13.11 -2.50 -14.08
N THR A 114 13.39 -2.96 -15.30
CA THR A 114 14.50 -3.89 -15.60
C THR A 114 15.58 -3.22 -16.45
N GLY A 115 16.82 -3.68 -16.35
CA GLY A 115 17.92 -3.19 -17.18
C GLY A 115 18.32 -1.74 -16.87
N LEU A 116 18.73 -0.99 -17.90
CA LEU A 116 19.23 0.39 -17.77
C LEU A 116 18.22 1.35 -17.12
N THR A 117 16.93 1.16 -17.40
CA THR A 117 15.86 2.02 -16.86
C THR A 117 15.68 1.85 -15.35
N SER A 118 15.95 0.65 -14.80
CA SER A 118 15.96 0.38 -13.36
C SER A 118 16.90 1.29 -12.57
N ARG A 119 18.05 1.65 -13.17
CA ARG A 119 19.05 2.53 -12.55
C ARG A 119 18.66 4.01 -12.60
N LEU A 120 17.83 4.41 -13.56
CA LEU A 120 17.39 5.79 -13.74
C LEU A 120 16.20 6.15 -12.87
N VAL A 121 15.30 5.19 -12.61
CA VAL A 121 14.08 5.37 -11.81
C VAL A 121 14.31 6.08 -10.46
N PRO A 122 15.31 5.72 -9.62
CA PRO A 122 15.56 6.41 -8.35
C PRO A 122 15.84 7.92 -8.49
N PHE A 123 16.40 8.34 -9.62
CA PHE A 123 16.81 9.72 -9.89
C PHE A 123 15.73 10.54 -10.61
N THR A 124 14.88 9.90 -11.41
CA THR A 124 13.82 10.60 -12.17
C THR A 124 12.53 10.72 -11.38
N VAL A 125 12.06 9.62 -10.81
CA VAL A 125 10.73 9.51 -10.18
C VAL A 125 10.81 9.03 -8.73
N GLY A 126 11.85 8.28 -8.38
CA GLY A 126 11.99 7.64 -7.07
C GLY A 126 12.32 8.58 -5.90
N ARG A 127 12.75 9.82 -6.15
CA ARG A 127 13.01 10.80 -5.08
C ARG A 127 11.70 11.32 -4.48
N SER A 128 10.78 11.79 -5.33
CA SER A 128 9.45 12.25 -4.92
C SER A 128 8.64 11.15 -4.21
N HIS A 129 8.76 9.90 -4.67
CA HIS A 129 8.08 8.77 -4.03
C HIS A 129 8.63 8.41 -2.65
N ARG A 130 9.94 8.55 -2.41
CA ARG A 130 10.53 8.31 -1.07
C ARG A 130 10.09 9.36 -0.07
N ASP A 131 10.17 10.63 -0.45
CA ASP A 131 9.81 11.75 0.43
C ASP A 131 8.30 11.74 0.76
N ASN A 132 7.45 11.32 -0.20
CA ASN A 132 6.01 11.14 0.03
C ASN A 132 5.66 9.82 0.76
N GLY A 133 6.46 8.76 0.64
CA GLY A 133 6.17 7.44 1.19
C GLY A 133 5.96 7.44 2.70
N ARG A 134 6.80 8.20 3.43
CA ARG A 134 6.65 8.35 4.88
C ARG A 134 5.35 9.08 5.24
N SER A 135 5.03 10.17 4.55
CA SER A 135 3.80 10.92 4.79
C SER A 135 2.55 10.08 4.51
N VAL A 136 2.58 9.28 3.45
CA VAL A 136 1.53 8.31 3.12
C VAL A 136 1.38 7.29 4.23
N PHE A 137 2.49 6.73 4.70
CA PHE A 137 2.47 5.74 5.77
C PHE A 137 1.89 6.30 7.07
N THR A 138 2.32 7.50 7.47
CA THR A 138 1.77 8.19 8.64
C THR A 138 0.27 8.43 8.50
N HIS A 139 -0.19 8.86 7.32
CA HIS A 139 -1.62 9.07 7.08
C HIS A 139 -2.44 7.79 7.19
N VAL A 140 -1.90 6.64 6.77
CA VAL A 140 -2.55 5.33 6.96
C VAL A 140 -2.70 5.00 8.45
N LEU A 141 -1.67 5.21 9.26
CA LEU A 141 -1.74 4.99 10.71
C LEU A 141 -2.75 5.92 11.40
N GLU A 142 -2.75 7.20 11.04
CA GLU A 142 -3.74 8.18 11.49
C GLU A 142 -5.15 7.73 11.14
N ARG A 143 -5.36 7.28 9.90
CA ARG A 143 -6.68 6.83 9.43
C ARG A 143 -7.17 5.58 10.16
N LEU A 144 -6.28 4.63 10.46
CA LEU A 144 -6.63 3.46 11.29
C LEU A 144 -7.03 3.88 12.71
N THR A 145 -6.34 4.89 13.27
CA THR A 145 -6.68 5.48 14.57
C THR A 145 -8.07 6.12 14.54
N GLU A 146 -8.40 6.89 13.50
CA GLU A 146 -9.72 7.53 13.35
C GLU A 146 -10.86 6.52 13.15
N LEU A 147 -10.64 5.49 12.32
CA LEU A 147 -11.69 4.54 11.93
C LEU A 147 -12.02 3.51 13.03
N ARG A 148 -11.06 3.20 13.89
CA ARG A 148 -11.17 2.10 14.86
C ARG A 148 -10.79 2.48 16.29
N GLY A 149 -10.22 3.66 16.52
CA GLY A 149 -9.72 4.07 17.83
C GLY A 149 -8.45 3.34 18.28
N TRP A 150 -7.79 2.60 17.38
CA TRP A 150 -6.58 1.85 17.70
C TRP A 150 -5.40 2.80 17.91
N LYS A 151 -4.56 2.49 18.91
CA LYS A 151 -3.29 3.21 19.06
C LYS A 151 -2.34 2.75 17.98
N THR A 152 -1.72 3.72 17.32
CA THR A 152 -0.74 3.46 16.26
C THR A 152 0.54 4.23 16.55
N ARG A 153 1.68 3.65 16.18
CA ARG A 153 2.98 4.32 16.28
C ARG A 153 3.89 3.93 15.12
N PRO A 154 4.54 4.89 14.45
CA PRO A 154 5.59 4.56 13.49
C PRO A 154 6.77 3.93 14.24
N LEU A 155 7.41 2.96 13.60
CA LEU A 155 8.75 2.51 13.96
C LEU A 155 9.71 3.41 13.18
N ASN A 156 10.37 4.32 13.88
CA ASN A 156 11.44 5.10 13.26
C ASN A 156 12.62 4.17 12.97
N ASP A 157 13.12 4.21 11.73
CA ASP A 157 14.48 3.80 11.37
C ASP A 157 15.51 4.82 11.90
#